data_AF-A0A2V8Z2Q0-F1
#
_entry.id   AF-A0A2V8Z2Q0-F1
#
_cell.length_a   1.000
_cell.length_b   1.000
_cell.length_c   1.000
_cell.angle_alpha   90.00
_cell.angle_beta   90.00
_cell.angle_gamma   90.00
#
_symmetry.space_group_name_H-M   'P 1'
#
loop_
_entity.id
_entity.type
_entity.pdbx_description
1 polymer ?
#
loop_
_entity_poly.entity_id
_entity_poly.type
_entity_poly.pdbx_seq_one_letter_code
_entity_poly.pdbx_strand_id
1 'polypeptide(L)'
;MANHAYLRVWTRDFSMETMIPEFARFLTTAPLSASHETFEELIVQAVDPGEAPIEEWNLRPLKAGPAQVAAMAAQHLNSDTAYIAGATWDLWSFDIETLKWQRKPQPLELTCHGPDYDDGIAASAGHFQADLGFEHFFTGHGGLLASGSSSNSSKSSKSSEPFNSSEHPVEHTFRQWMAAGNNLKEYHAKTRENIQQLFF
;
A
#
# COMPACT_ATOMS: atom_id res chain seq x y z
N MET A 1 8.57 -12.25 4.69
CA MET A 1 7.80 -11.54 3.65
C MET A 1 7.01 -10.45 4.34
N ALA A 2 7.19 -9.20 3.96
CA ALA A 2 6.34 -8.11 4.44
C ALA A 2 5.11 -8.05 3.52
N ASN A 3 3.91 -8.11 4.08
CA ASN A 3 2.70 -7.98 3.27
C ASN A 3 2.37 -6.50 3.08
N HIS A 4 1.80 -6.17 1.94
CA HIS A 4 1.29 -4.84 1.61
C HIS A 4 -0.24 -4.82 1.70
N ALA A 5 -0.79 -3.64 1.96
CA ALA A 5 -2.22 -3.38 1.90
C ALA A 5 -2.59 -2.82 0.52
N TYR A 6 -3.61 -3.39 -0.11
CA TYR A 6 -4.09 -2.96 -1.42
C TYR A 6 -5.55 -2.54 -1.37
N LEU A 7 -5.86 -1.40 -1.99
CA LEU A 7 -7.23 -1.07 -2.39
C LEU A 7 -7.39 -1.48 -3.85
N ARG A 8 -8.45 -2.22 -4.17
CA ARG A 8 -8.77 -2.65 -5.54
C ARG A 8 -10.18 -2.18 -5.91
N VAL A 9 -10.32 -1.58 -7.08
CA VAL A 9 -11.57 -0.95 -7.52
C VAL A 9 -11.96 -1.49 -8.89
N TRP A 10 -13.23 -1.89 -9.01
CA TRP A 10 -13.87 -2.25 -10.27
C TRP A 10 -14.94 -1.22 -10.60
N THR A 11 -14.97 -0.81 -11.86
CA THR A 11 -15.95 0.12 -12.41
C THR A 11 -16.83 -0.61 -13.44
N ARG A 12 -18.11 -0.26 -13.53
CA ARG A 12 -19.11 -1.05 -14.28
C ARG A 12 -18.90 -1.02 -15.80
N ASP A 13 -18.41 0.10 -16.33
CA ASP A 13 -18.31 0.38 -17.76
C ASP A 13 -16.86 0.71 -18.17
N PHE A 14 -15.91 -0.06 -17.63
CA PHE A 14 -14.49 0.12 -17.92
C PHE A 14 -14.13 -0.37 -19.32
N SER A 15 -13.41 0.46 -20.05
CA SER A 15 -12.98 0.20 -21.43
C SER A 15 -11.76 1.07 -21.76
N MET A 16 -11.15 0.85 -22.93
CA MET A 16 -10.08 1.72 -23.44
C MET A 16 -10.54 3.20 -23.56
N GLU A 17 -11.81 3.45 -23.88
CA GLU A 17 -12.32 4.81 -24.04
C GLU A 17 -12.53 5.51 -22.69
N THR A 18 -12.86 4.76 -21.64
CA THR A 18 -13.20 5.29 -20.32
C THR A 18 -12.05 5.26 -19.33
N MET A 19 -10.99 4.47 -19.58
CA MET A 19 -9.92 4.24 -18.60
C MET A 19 -9.14 5.49 -18.20
N ILE A 20 -8.78 6.39 -19.12
CA ILE A 20 -7.99 7.59 -18.80
C ILE A 20 -8.83 8.62 -18.04
N PRO A 21 -10.08 8.95 -18.44
CA PRO A 21 -10.96 9.78 -17.62
C PRO A 21 -11.17 9.22 -16.21
N GLU A 22 -11.36 7.92 -16.09
CA GLU A 22 -11.53 7.23 -14.81
C GLU A 22 -10.24 7.21 -13.99
N PHE A 23 -9.08 7.05 -14.64
CA PHE A 23 -7.77 7.15 -14.00
C PHE A 23 -7.54 8.56 -13.45
N ALA A 24 -7.83 9.60 -14.23
CA ALA A 24 -7.76 10.97 -13.75
C ALA A 24 -8.61 11.17 -12.48
N ARG A 25 -9.84 10.64 -12.48
CA ARG A 25 -10.73 10.68 -11.31
C ARG A 25 -10.14 9.93 -10.12
N PHE A 26 -9.60 8.74 -10.34
CA PHE A 26 -8.95 7.95 -9.29
C PHE A 26 -7.76 8.70 -8.68
N LEU A 27 -6.90 9.31 -9.49
CA LEU A 27 -5.78 10.13 -9.03
C LEU A 27 -6.24 11.35 -8.20
N THR A 28 -7.42 11.92 -8.45
CA THR A 28 -7.95 13.01 -7.62
C THR A 28 -8.29 12.60 -6.18
N THR A 29 -8.49 11.30 -5.95
CA THR A 29 -8.81 10.74 -4.62
C THR A 29 -7.57 10.36 -3.81
N ALA A 30 -6.38 10.55 -4.38
CA ALA A 30 -5.12 10.20 -3.73
C ALA A 30 -4.91 11.06 -2.46
N PRO A 31 -4.68 10.44 -1.28
CA PRO A 31 -4.42 11.17 -0.04
C PRO A 31 -2.96 11.66 0.01
N LEU A 32 -2.57 12.57 -0.90
CA LEU A 32 -1.19 13.03 -1.04
C LEU A 32 -0.64 13.65 0.26
N SER A 33 0.64 13.41 0.53
CA SER A 33 1.34 13.96 1.69
C SER A 33 1.28 15.49 1.68
N ALA A 34 1.09 16.10 2.85
CA ALA A 34 1.09 17.56 2.98
C ALA A 34 2.46 18.18 2.64
N SER A 35 3.54 17.38 2.69
CA SER A 35 4.87 17.82 2.29
C SER A 35 5.13 17.62 0.78
N HIS A 36 4.34 16.76 0.12
CA HIS A 36 4.49 16.35 -1.27
C HIS A 36 3.10 16.28 -1.93
N GLU A 37 2.53 17.44 -2.25
CA GLU A 37 1.15 17.56 -2.77
C GLU A 37 1.01 17.21 -4.27
N THR A 38 2.00 16.54 -4.87
CA THR A 38 2.04 16.21 -6.31
C THR A 38 2.60 14.82 -6.55
N PHE A 39 2.30 14.25 -7.72
CA PHE A 39 2.87 12.97 -8.13
C PHE A 39 4.37 13.10 -8.41
N GLU A 40 5.11 12.03 -8.11
CA GLU A 40 6.56 11.98 -8.20
C GLU A 40 7.04 11.26 -9.45
N GLU A 41 6.26 10.31 -9.94
CA GLU A 41 6.57 9.51 -11.13
C GLU A 41 5.30 9.04 -11.87
N LEU A 42 5.48 8.75 -13.15
CA LEU A 42 4.53 8.03 -13.97
C LEU A 42 5.30 6.99 -14.80
N ILE A 43 4.84 5.75 -14.77
CA ILE A 43 5.37 4.64 -15.55
C ILE A 43 4.25 4.09 -16.44
N VAL A 44 4.58 3.83 -17.70
CA VAL A 44 3.69 3.20 -18.68
C VAL A 44 4.25 1.83 -18.99
N GLN A 45 3.56 0.79 -18.56
CA GLN A 45 4.01 -0.59 -18.66
C GLN A 45 3.21 -1.31 -19.76
N ALA A 46 3.89 -1.90 -20.74
CA ALA A 46 3.24 -2.67 -21.80
C ALA A 46 3.16 -4.15 -21.45
N VAL A 47 2.11 -4.81 -21.91
CA VAL A 47 1.84 -6.26 -21.88
C VAL A 47 1.79 -6.85 -20.47
N ASP A 48 2.89 -6.83 -19.73
CA ASP A 48 3.00 -7.37 -18.37
C ASP A 48 4.19 -6.71 -17.59
N PRO A 49 4.33 -6.95 -16.27
CA PRO A 49 5.38 -6.34 -15.46
C PRO A 49 6.82 -6.79 -15.78
N GLY A 50 7.00 -7.86 -16.55
CA GLY A 50 8.30 -8.39 -16.96
C GLY A 50 8.90 -7.68 -18.17
N GLU A 51 8.09 -6.94 -18.92
CA GLU A 51 8.54 -6.13 -20.06
C GLU A 51 9.22 -4.83 -19.62
N ALA A 52 9.97 -4.21 -20.54
CA ALA A 52 10.48 -2.87 -20.28
C ALA A 52 9.35 -1.83 -20.36
N PRO A 53 9.31 -0.83 -19.45
CA PRO A 53 8.37 0.27 -19.57
C PRO A 53 8.47 0.96 -20.95
N ILE A 54 7.32 1.31 -21.53
CA ILE A 54 7.26 2.11 -22.76
C ILE A 54 7.86 3.48 -22.50
N GLU A 55 7.44 4.10 -21.39
CA GLU A 55 7.94 5.40 -20.98
C GLU A 55 7.85 5.59 -19.46
N GLU A 56 8.80 6.35 -18.93
CA GLU A 56 8.92 6.70 -17.53
C GLU A 56 9.22 8.19 -17.39
N TRP A 57 8.47 8.87 -16.53
CA TRP A 57 8.68 10.29 -16.23
C TRP A 57 8.98 10.50 -14.76
N ASN A 58 10.03 11.26 -14.49
CA ASN A 58 10.24 11.89 -13.18
C ASN A 58 9.41 13.18 -13.10
N LEU A 59 8.35 13.16 -12.31
CA LEU A 59 7.36 14.24 -12.21
C LEU A 59 7.72 15.28 -11.13
N ARG A 60 8.67 14.98 -10.24
CA ARG A 60 9.11 15.91 -9.17
C ARG A 60 9.46 17.32 -9.67
N PRO A 61 10.15 17.51 -10.82
CA PRO A 61 10.42 18.86 -11.35
C PRO A 61 9.18 19.54 -11.91
N LEU A 62 8.19 18.78 -12.37
CA LEU A 62 6.99 19.26 -13.05
C LEU A 62 5.87 19.65 -12.08
N LYS A 63 5.92 19.14 -10.84
CA LYS A 63 4.85 19.29 -9.84
C LYS A 63 3.49 18.87 -10.41
N ALA A 64 3.47 17.70 -11.07
CA ALA A 64 2.32 17.25 -11.83
C ALA A 64 1.16 16.84 -10.91
N GLY A 65 -0.02 17.41 -11.18
CA GLY A 65 -1.27 17.03 -10.54
C GLY A 65 -2.03 15.94 -11.34
N PRO A 66 -3.17 15.45 -10.81
CA PRO A 66 -3.94 14.35 -11.40
C PRO A 66 -4.22 14.49 -12.91
N ALA A 67 -4.71 15.66 -13.34
CA ALA A 67 -5.08 15.89 -14.73
C ALA A 67 -3.86 15.86 -15.67
N GLN A 68 -2.70 16.33 -15.21
CA GLN A 68 -1.48 16.33 -15.99
C GLN A 68 -0.92 14.91 -16.14
N VAL A 69 -0.91 14.13 -15.06
CA VAL A 69 -0.50 12.72 -15.09
C VAL A 69 -1.37 11.92 -16.05
N ALA A 70 -2.70 12.08 -15.97
CA ALA A 70 -3.61 11.41 -16.89
C ALA A 70 -3.42 11.84 -18.35
N ALA A 71 -3.14 13.11 -18.62
CA ALA A 71 -2.87 13.60 -19.97
C ALA A 71 -1.54 13.05 -20.54
N MET A 72 -0.55 12.79 -19.69
CA MET A 72 0.70 12.12 -20.08
C MET A 72 0.44 10.65 -20.40
N ALA A 73 -0.27 9.93 -19.52
CA ALA A 73 -0.70 8.55 -19.73
C ALA A 73 -1.49 8.37 -21.04
N ALA A 74 -2.36 9.32 -21.38
CA ALA A 74 -3.18 9.29 -22.60
C ALA A 74 -2.37 9.21 -23.91
N GLN A 75 -1.09 9.62 -23.90
CA GLN A 75 -0.23 9.58 -25.08
C GLN A 75 0.12 8.14 -25.49
N HIS A 76 -0.02 7.20 -24.55
CA HIS A 76 0.25 5.77 -24.74
C HIS A 76 -1.01 4.93 -24.47
N LEU A 77 -2.19 5.44 -24.87
CA LEU A 77 -3.46 4.77 -24.67
C LEU A 77 -3.51 3.43 -25.44
N ASN A 78 -3.48 2.31 -24.72
CA ASN A 78 -3.68 0.97 -25.26
C ASN A 78 -4.34 0.06 -24.22
N SER A 79 -4.93 -1.06 -24.65
CA SER A 79 -5.67 -1.96 -23.77
C SER A 79 -4.78 -2.94 -23.04
N ASP A 80 -3.58 -3.19 -23.55
CA ASP A 80 -2.53 -4.04 -23.00
C ASP A 80 -1.50 -3.22 -22.22
N THR A 81 -1.86 -2.05 -21.72
CA THR A 81 -0.93 -1.16 -21.00
C THR A 81 -1.46 -0.87 -19.60
N ALA A 82 -0.57 -0.80 -18.62
CA ALA A 82 -0.84 -0.29 -17.29
C ALA A 82 -0.20 1.10 -17.09
N TYR A 83 -0.91 1.97 -16.36
CA TYR A 83 -0.45 3.31 -16.00
C TYR A 83 -0.25 3.37 -14.49
N ILE A 84 0.99 3.61 -14.05
CA ILE A 84 1.39 3.52 -12.65
C ILE A 84 1.88 4.90 -12.23
N ALA A 85 1.16 5.55 -11.32
CA ALA A 85 1.53 6.84 -10.76
C ALA A 85 2.05 6.68 -9.33
N GLY A 86 3.28 7.12 -9.09
CA GLY A 86 3.89 7.09 -7.76
C GLY A 86 3.76 8.43 -7.04
N ALA A 87 3.48 8.36 -5.75
CA ALA A 87 3.35 9.51 -4.85
C ALA A 87 3.73 9.12 -3.41
N THR A 88 3.53 10.05 -2.48
CA THR A 88 3.63 9.74 -1.05
C THR A 88 2.40 10.23 -0.30
N TRP A 89 2.14 9.63 0.86
CA TRP A 89 1.07 9.99 1.79
C TRP A 89 1.50 9.87 3.25
N ASP A 90 0.86 10.61 4.14
CA ASP A 90 1.34 10.75 5.53
C ASP A 90 0.72 9.73 6.49
N LEU A 91 1.49 8.68 6.80
CA LEU A 91 1.08 7.64 7.75
C LEU A 91 1.79 7.77 9.10
N TRP A 92 1.09 7.36 10.16
CA TRP A 92 1.71 7.06 11.43
C TRP A 92 2.51 5.77 11.34
N SER A 93 3.78 5.85 11.70
CA SER A 93 4.72 4.75 11.81
C SER A 93 5.27 4.71 13.22
N PHE A 94 5.29 3.52 13.82
CA PHE A 94 5.91 3.31 15.12
C PHE A 94 7.37 2.89 14.91
N ASP A 95 8.28 3.72 15.39
CA ASP A 95 9.69 3.38 15.44
C ASP A 95 9.95 2.51 16.68
N ILE A 96 10.26 1.24 16.46
CA ILE A 96 10.46 0.27 17.54
C ILE A 96 11.80 0.51 18.26
N GLU A 97 12.79 1.12 17.61
CA GLU A 97 14.08 1.42 18.23
C GLU A 97 13.98 2.60 19.20
N THR A 98 13.23 3.63 18.80
CA THR A 98 13.04 4.82 19.64
C THR A 98 11.79 4.79 20.50
N LEU A 99 10.91 3.80 20.29
CA LEU A 99 9.59 3.65 20.91
C LEU A 99 8.71 4.90 20.76
N LYS A 100 8.77 5.53 19.59
CA LYS A 100 8.06 6.77 19.29
C LYS A 100 7.22 6.65 18.03
N TRP A 101 6.03 7.25 18.09
CA TRP A 101 5.23 7.50 16.92
C TRP A 101 5.80 8.66 16.12
N GLN A 102 5.88 8.46 14.81
CA GLN A 102 6.25 9.49 13.86
C GLN A 102 5.24 9.48 12.73
N ARG A 103 4.80 10.67 12.31
CA ARG A 103 4.02 10.82 11.08
C ARG A 103 5.00 11.20 9.99
N LYS A 104 5.09 10.38 8.95
CA LYS A 104 6.04 10.60 7.85
C LYS A 104 5.43 10.19 6.50
N PRO A 105 5.93 10.77 5.40
CA PRO A 105 5.56 10.33 4.05
C PRO A 105 5.92 8.85 3.87
N GLN A 106 4.98 8.07 3.38
CA GLN A 106 5.14 6.68 2.93
C GLN A 106 4.83 6.59 1.44
N PRO A 107 5.44 5.66 0.69
CA PRO A 107 5.11 5.44 -0.70
C PRO A 107 3.62 5.12 -0.90
N LEU A 108 3.06 5.64 -1.98
CA LEU A 108 1.73 5.34 -2.49
C LEU A 108 1.86 5.10 -3.98
N GLU A 109 1.41 3.95 -4.47
CA GLU A 109 1.38 3.64 -5.90
C GLU A 109 -0.08 3.51 -6.34
N LEU A 110 -0.44 4.17 -7.44
CA LEU A 110 -1.78 4.14 -8.02
C LEU A 110 -1.70 3.61 -9.44
N THR A 111 -2.31 2.46 -9.67
CA THR A 111 -2.23 1.73 -10.93
C THR A 111 -3.59 1.66 -11.61
N CYS A 112 -3.62 1.95 -12.90
CA CYS A 112 -4.73 1.66 -13.80
C CYS A 112 -4.31 0.51 -14.72
N HIS A 113 -5.01 -0.61 -14.67
CA HIS A 113 -4.75 -1.77 -15.54
C HIS A 113 -5.59 -1.67 -16.81
N GLY A 114 -4.93 -1.77 -17.97
CA GLY A 114 -5.63 -1.99 -19.23
C GLY A 114 -6.43 -3.31 -19.23
N PRO A 115 -7.56 -3.39 -19.96
CA PRO A 115 -8.39 -4.59 -20.00
C PRO A 115 -7.65 -5.87 -20.40
N ASP A 116 -6.65 -5.74 -21.27
CA ASP A 116 -5.88 -6.85 -21.84
C ASP A 116 -4.47 -6.97 -21.23
N TYR A 117 -4.11 -6.06 -20.32
CA TYR A 117 -2.80 -6.08 -19.64
C TYR A 117 -2.69 -7.29 -18.69
N ASP A 118 -1.53 -7.93 -18.71
CA ASP A 118 -1.13 -9.08 -17.89
C ASP A 118 -2.19 -10.18 -17.88
N ASP A 119 -2.52 -10.67 -19.09
CA ASP A 119 -3.57 -11.66 -19.34
C ASP A 119 -4.93 -11.30 -18.72
N GLY A 120 -5.25 -10.00 -18.66
CA GLY A 120 -6.48 -9.48 -18.08
C GLY A 120 -6.47 -9.44 -16.56
N ILE A 121 -5.32 -9.09 -15.94
CA ILE A 121 -5.13 -9.01 -14.48
C ILE A 121 -6.21 -8.16 -13.79
N ALA A 122 -6.79 -7.19 -14.51
CA ALA A 122 -7.84 -6.30 -14.06
C ALA A 122 -9.07 -7.05 -13.49
N ALA A 123 -9.32 -8.29 -13.95
CA ALA A 123 -10.37 -9.15 -13.39
C ALA A 123 -10.15 -9.55 -11.92
N SER A 124 -8.89 -9.63 -11.47
CA SER A 124 -8.50 -10.07 -10.11
C SER A 124 -7.87 -8.97 -9.25
N ALA A 125 -7.14 -8.04 -9.88
CA ALA A 125 -6.46 -6.92 -9.24
C ALA A 125 -7.27 -5.61 -9.28
N GLY A 126 -8.40 -5.60 -9.99
CA GLY A 126 -9.20 -4.39 -10.19
C GLY A 126 -8.75 -3.60 -11.41
N HIS A 127 -9.65 -2.78 -11.95
CA HIS A 127 -9.30 -1.81 -13.00
C HIS A 127 -8.35 -0.75 -12.43
N PHE A 128 -8.55 -0.39 -11.17
CA PHE A 128 -7.64 0.45 -10.41
C PHE A 128 -7.15 -0.27 -9.16
N GLN A 129 -5.88 -0.09 -8.84
CA GLN A 129 -5.26 -0.57 -7.60
C GLN A 129 -4.50 0.57 -6.94
N ALA A 130 -4.57 0.67 -5.62
CA ALA A 130 -3.62 1.44 -4.83
C ALA A 130 -2.78 0.50 -3.97
N ASP A 131 -1.45 0.57 -4.09
CA ASP A 131 -0.54 0.02 -3.08
C ASP A 131 -0.38 1.07 -1.96
N LEU A 132 -0.94 0.74 -0.80
CA LEU A 132 -0.98 1.60 0.39
C LEU A 132 0.27 1.42 1.26
N GLY A 133 1.24 0.61 0.82
CA GLY A 133 2.42 0.22 1.58
C GLY A 133 2.14 -0.92 2.55
N PHE A 134 3.00 -1.06 3.56
CA PHE A 134 2.97 -2.23 4.43
C PHE A 134 1.68 -2.39 5.25
N GLU A 135 1.21 -3.63 5.37
CA GLU A 135 -0.02 -3.96 6.09
C GLU A 135 0.00 -3.49 7.55
N HIS A 136 1.18 -3.49 8.19
CA HIS A 136 1.31 -3.23 9.62
C HIS A 136 0.95 -1.78 10.00
N PHE A 137 0.90 -0.86 9.03
CA PHE A 137 0.36 0.48 9.23
C PHE A 137 -1.14 0.47 9.54
N PHE A 138 -1.87 -0.58 9.12
CA PHE A 138 -3.33 -0.69 9.21
C PHE A 138 -3.79 -1.85 10.09
N THR A 139 -3.03 -2.94 10.17
CA THR A 139 -3.37 -4.11 10.98
C THR A 139 -2.58 -4.15 12.30
N GLY A 140 -1.58 -3.28 12.41
CA GLY A 140 -0.58 -3.33 13.47
C GLY A 140 0.52 -4.35 13.18
N HIS A 141 1.52 -4.44 14.04
CA HIS A 141 2.61 -5.41 13.95
C HIS A 141 2.13 -6.82 14.35
N GLY A 142 1.05 -7.29 13.71
CA GLY A 142 0.19 -8.43 14.03
C GLY A 142 0.81 -9.84 14.01
N GLY A 143 2.08 -9.96 14.35
CA GLY A 143 2.74 -11.20 14.77
C GLY A 143 3.49 -11.05 16.11
N LEU A 144 3.86 -9.83 16.49
CA LEU A 144 4.63 -9.51 17.71
C LEU A 144 3.78 -9.52 18.98
N LEU A 145 2.45 -9.41 18.84
CA LEU A 145 1.48 -9.42 19.94
C LEU A 145 0.77 -10.78 20.10
N ALA A 146 1.01 -11.71 19.18
CA ALA A 146 0.40 -13.04 19.23
C ALA A 146 1.15 -13.94 20.23
N SER A 147 1.08 -13.62 21.52
CA SER A 147 1.39 -14.58 22.57
C SER A 147 0.09 -15.26 23.01
N GLY A 148 -0.24 -16.42 22.42
CA GLY A 148 -0.97 -17.48 23.14
C GLY A 148 -2.36 -17.92 22.69
N SER A 149 -2.99 -17.36 21.66
CA SER A 149 -4.36 -17.80 21.25
C SER A 149 -4.48 -18.13 19.78
N SER A 150 -3.83 -19.21 19.34
CA SER A 150 -4.30 -20.14 18.29
C SER A 150 -3.33 -21.32 18.14
N SER A 151 -3.36 -22.26 19.09
CA SER A 151 -2.79 -23.59 18.93
C SER A 151 -3.83 -24.70 19.17
N ASN A 152 -5.08 -24.46 18.74
CA ASN A 152 -6.11 -25.51 18.70
C ASN A 152 -6.49 -25.86 17.25
N SER A 153 -5.52 -26.31 16.45
CA SER A 153 -5.80 -27.11 15.25
C SER A 153 -4.59 -27.93 14.78
N SER A 154 -4.16 -28.88 15.60
CA SER A 154 -3.78 -30.22 15.15
C SER A 154 -3.26 -31.04 16.34
N LYS A 155 -4.07 -32.02 16.77
CA LYS A 155 -3.57 -33.15 17.54
C LYS A 155 -2.63 -33.95 16.64
N SER A 156 -1.33 -33.79 16.82
CA SER A 156 -0.35 -34.81 16.43
C SER A 156 0.96 -34.58 17.18
N SER A 157 1.43 -35.67 17.80
CA SER A 157 2.83 -35.95 18.18
C SER A 157 3.51 -35.10 19.26
N LYS A 158 3.74 -35.77 20.40
CA LYS A 158 4.76 -35.54 21.43
C LYS A 158 6.08 -34.98 20.87
N SER A 159 6.46 -33.78 21.33
CA SER A 159 7.84 -33.45 21.73
C SER A 159 7.80 -32.18 22.56
N SER A 160 8.19 -32.31 23.82
CA SER A 160 8.42 -31.23 24.77
C SER A 160 9.70 -30.48 24.38
N GLU A 161 9.57 -29.30 23.78
CA GLU A 161 10.57 -28.24 23.87
C GLU A 161 9.88 -26.88 24.00
N PRO A 162 10.29 -26.02 24.95
CA PRO A 162 9.80 -24.65 24.99
C PRO A 162 10.42 -23.89 23.80
N PHE A 163 9.58 -23.47 22.85
CA PHE A 163 9.94 -22.48 21.81
C PHE A 163 10.32 -21.16 22.50
N ASN A 164 11.57 -21.05 22.93
CA ASN A 164 12.11 -19.88 23.59
C ASN A 164 13.58 -19.71 23.22
N SER A 165 13.85 -19.46 21.94
CA SER A 165 15.23 -19.22 21.48
C SER A 165 15.27 -18.53 20.12
N SER A 166 14.77 -17.28 20.08
CA SER A 166 15.40 -16.15 19.38
C SER A 166 14.46 -14.92 19.40
N GLU A 167 13.96 -14.51 20.57
CA GLU A 167 13.32 -13.19 20.65
C GLU A 167 14.42 -12.15 20.44
N HIS A 168 14.38 -11.47 19.29
CA HIS A 168 15.29 -10.37 19.01
C HIS A 168 15.12 -9.30 20.13
N PRO A 169 16.17 -8.67 20.66
CA PRO A 169 16.07 -7.73 21.79
C PRO A 169 15.02 -6.61 21.58
N VAL A 170 14.83 -6.21 20.33
CA VAL A 170 13.83 -5.21 19.90
C VAL A 170 12.39 -5.73 20.07
N GLU A 171 12.13 -7.00 19.76
CA GLU A 171 10.82 -7.63 19.93
C GLU A 171 10.44 -7.74 21.40
N HIS A 172 11.37 -8.15 22.25
CA HIS A 172 11.15 -8.22 23.70
C HIS A 172 10.85 -6.82 24.28
N THR A 173 11.60 -5.80 23.85
CA THR A 173 11.39 -4.41 24.26
C THR A 173 10.01 -3.89 23.81
N PHE A 174 9.61 -4.20 22.57
CA PHE A 174 8.30 -3.84 22.06
C PHE A 174 7.16 -4.50 22.84
N ARG A 175 7.27 -5.80 23.15
CA ARG A 175 6.28 -6.53 23.95
C ARG A 175 6.12 -5.94 25.35
N GLN A 176 7.24 -5.59 26.01
CA GLN A 176 7.21 -4.90 27.30
C GLN A 176 6.54 -3.53 27.22
N TRP A 177 6.83 -2.76 26.16
CA TRP A 177 6.19 -1.46 25.95
C TRP A 177 4.67 -1.60 25.74
N MET A 178 4.25 -2.60 24.97
CA MET A 178 2.83 -2.88 24.69
C MET A 178 2.05 -3.43 25.89
N ALA A 179 2.74 -3.99 26.90
CA ALA A 179 2.11 -4.47 28.13
C ALA A 179 1.47 -3.33 28.96
N ALA A 180 1.92 -2.08 28.76
CA ALA A 180 1.28 -0.93 29.36
C ALA A 180 -0.02 -0.58 28.62
N GLY A 181 -1.16 -0.63 29.33
CA GLY A 181 -2.48 -0.45 28.71
C GLY A 181 -2.70 0.90 28.00
N ASN A 182 -1.98 1.95 28.37
CA ASN A 182 -2.04 3.23 27.66
C ASN A 182 -1.34 3.17 26.30
N ASN A 183 -0.20 2.48 26.22
CA ASN A 183 0.58 2.33 25.00
C ASN A 183 -0.19 1.50 23.96
N LEU A 184 -0.85 0.42 24.40
CA LEU A 184 -1.72 -0.38 23.54
C LEU A 184 -2.90 0.44 22.99
N LYS A 185 -3.52 1.30 23.82
CA LYS A 185 -4.60 2.19 23.38
C LYS A 185 -4.12 3.21 22.35
N GLU A 186 -2.95 3.83 22.59
CA GLU A 186 -2.33 4.76 21.65
C GLU A 186 -2.01 4.06 20.33
N TYR A 187 -1.48 2.83 20.40
CA TYR A 187 -1.17 2.02 19.23
C TYR A 187 -2.41 1.79 18.36
N HIS A 188 -3.51 1.32 18.97
CA HIS A 188 -4.76 1.14 18.25
C HIS A 188 -5.35 2.46 17.73
N ALA A 189 -5.15 3.57 18.43
CA ALA A 189 -5.59 4.88 17.97
C ALA A 189 -4.84 5.30 16.71
N LYS A 190 -3.51 5.17 16.68
CA LYS A 190 -2.68 5.54 15.51
C LYS A 190 -2.93 4.65 14.30
N THR A 191 -3.09 3.35 14.50
CA THR A 191 -3.51 2.44 13.42
C THR A 191 -4.90 2.80 12.89
N ARG A 192 -5.85 3.18 13.77
CA ARG A 192 -7.18 3.64 13.34
C ARG A 192 -7.11 4.96 12.58
N GLU A 193 -6.29 5.91 13.01
CA GLU A 193 -6.06 7.18 12.30
C GLU A 193 -5.56 6.91 10.86
N ASN A 194 -4.65 5.95 10.66
CA ASN A 194 -4.22 5.54 9.32
C ASN A 194 -5.37 4.97 8.47
N ILE A 195 -6.18 4.07 9.04
CA ILE A 195 -7.35 3.50 8.32
C ILE A 195 -8.34 4.59 7.93
N GLN A 196 -8.58 5.56 8.82
CA GLN A 196 -9.53 6.64 8.54
C GLN A 196 -9.11 7.48 7.33
N GLN A 197 -7.80 7.64 7.09
CA GLN A 197 -7.28 8.35 5.90
C GLN A 197 -7.68 7.69 4.56
N LEU A 198 -8.14 6.44 4.56
CA LEU A 198 -8.63 5.76 3.35
C LEU A 198 -10.05 6.17 2.93
N PHE A 199 -10.79 6.87 3.80
CA PHE A 199 -12.22 7.18 3.60
C PHE A 199 -12.50 8.67 3.38
N PHE A 200 -11.47 9.50 3.18
CA PHE A 200 -11.59 10.96 3.07
C PHE A 200 -11.30 11.47 1.67
#